data_AF-A0A3C0ACG1-F1
#
_entry.id   AF-A0A3C0ACG1-F1
#
_cell.length_a   1.000
_cell.length_b   1.000
_cell.length_c   1.000
_cell.angle_alpha   90.00
_cell.angle_beta   90.00
_cell.angle_gamma   90.00
#
_symmetry.space_group_name_H-M   'P 1'
#
loop_
_entity.id
_entity.type
_entity.pdbx_description
1 polymer ?
#
loop_
_entity_poly.entity_id
_entity_poly.type
_entity_poly.pdbx_seq_one_letter_code
_entity_poly.pdbx_strand_id
1 'polypeptide(L)'
;MLQNVSETPIAVSLKDKVARKVPEDLQGLQVYLDQDLWIRNHNWSPEQEWKTFQKNKPGHHLAPIDAQRWVFGSADQKTLLSDATPPKPATDSRQKALKAKPESEETMPEELPPEKTANSNSSDPTKQQKPESWSFNALQDFFFDQNSPNTMLTENQHSDKLDSLQELSTWDNLSGWNATILWATLSPATAIEALPVLEKIAFDLPRKSQTNAKNDSGTSDQTSVSESMQYAALNAISLVLARADAIPLETHNRLTQLLQRPDLSLLLRSELYLSLSRFMSPAGIPSLEQSLELSDSGMQPPKSLRRAAMQACILHGFWFHSEENRPDAPGLARTFRPDEWPANIMQVRWDSDAYMRWNFGYWAALTG
;
A
#
# COMPACT_ATOMS: atom_id res chain seq x y z
N MET A 1 46.09 61.34 -9.52
CA MET A 1 45.85 60.28 -10.52
C MET A 1 44.96 59.24 -9.85
N LEU A 2 43.70 59.17 -10.27
CA LEU A 2 42.66 58.25 -9.78
C LEU A 2 42.10 57.54 -11.02
N GLN A 3 42.31 56.23 -11.11
CA GLN A 3 41.68 55.29 -12.07
C GLN A 3 41.82 53.91 -11.41
N ASN A 4 40.89 52.96 -11.46
CA ASN A 4 39.50 52.87 -11.88
C ASN A 4 38.98 51.64 -11.12
N VAL A 5 37.85 51.76 -10.43
CA VAL A 5 37.12 50.60 -9.87
C VAL A 5 36.29 50.03 -11.01
N SER A 6 36.64 48.85 -11.49
CA SER A 6 35.85 48.12 -12.48
C SER A 6 34.72 47.37 -11.77
N GLU A 7 33.49 47.81 -12.05
CA GLU A 7 32.23 47.17 -11.66
C GLU A 7 32.16 45.73 -12.22
N THR A 8 31.91 44.76 -11.34
CA THR A 8 31.51 43.40 -11.72
C THR A 8 30.03 43.36 -12.05
N PRO A 9 29.61 42.88 -13.24
CA PRO A 9 28.19 42.65 -13.50
C PRO A 9 27.75 41.35 -12.81
N ILE A 10 26.78 41.48 -11.92
CA ILE A 10 26.05 40.38 -11.29
C ILE A 10 25.17 39.74 -12.38
N ALA A 11 25.58 38.59 -12.91
CA ALA A 11 24.72 37.77 -13.76
C ALA A 11 23.81 36.91 -12.87
N VAL A 12 22.67 37.48 -12.45
CA VAL A 12 21.56 36.72 -11.89
C VAL A 12 20.85 36.00 -13.05
N SER A 13 21.17 34.73 -13.26
CA SER A 13 20.33 33.84 -14.08
C SER A 13 19.21 33.27 -13.22
N LEU A 14 18.21 34.10 -12.90
CA LEU A 14 16.90 33.62 -12.43
C LEU A 14 16.20 32.97 -13.64
N LYS A 15 16.38 31.66 -13.82
CA LYS A 15 15.44 30.88 -14.62
C LYS A 15 14.11 30.94 -13.89
N ASP A 16 13.12 31.59 -14.51
CA ASP A 16 11.73 31.50 -14.11
C ASP A 16 11.35 30.02 -13.96
N LYS A 17 11.19 29.58 -12.71
CA LYS A 17 10.52 28.32 -12.41
C LYS A 17 9.06 28.54 -12.78
N VAL A 18 8.70 28.20 -14.02
CA VAL A 18 7.30 28.00 -14.39
C VAL A 18 6.74 27.02 -13.37
N ALA A 19 5.90 27.51 -12.46
CA ALA A 19 5.24 26.69 -11.47
C ALA A 19 4.32 25.73 -12.25
N ARG A 20 4.81 24.51 -12.46
CA ARG A 20 4.01 23.46 -13.09
C ARG A 20 2.76 23.26 -12.21
N LYS A 21 1.58 23.28 -12.83
CA LYS A 21 0.31 23.06 -12.14
C LYS A 21 -0.02 21.58 -12.20
N VAL A 22 -0.57 21.04 -11.11
CA VAL A 22 -1.03 19.66 -11.08
C VAL A 22 -2.19 19.51 -12.08
N PRO A 23 -2.24 18.41 -12.86
CA PRO A 23 -3.32 18.17 -13.81
C PRO A 23 -4.71 18.31 -13.18
N GLU A 24 -5.67 18.83 -13.93
CA GLU A 24 -7.05 19.05 -13.44
C GLU A 24 -7.72 17.74 -13.00
N ASP A 25 -7.37 16.62 -13.63
CA ASP A 25 -7.88 15.30 -13.28
C ASP A 25 -7.46 14.83 -11.88
N LEU A 26 -6.42 15.44 -11.30
CA LEU A 26 -5.93 15.20 -9.93
C LEU A 26 -6.37 16.30 -8.94
N GLN A 27 -7.32 17.16 -9.35
CA GLN A 27 -7.89 18.17 -8.47
C GLN A 27 -8.51 17.51 -7.22
N GLY A 28 -8.20 18.06 -6.05
CA GLY A 28 -8.57 17.48 -4.76
C GLY A 28 -7.50 16.56 -4.17
N LEU A 29 -6.83 15.73 -4.97
CA LEU A 29 -5.69 14.90 -4.52
C LEU A 29 -4.40 15.73 -4.37
N GLN A 30 -4.27 16.81 -5.15
CA GLN A 30 -3.10 17.72 -5.16
C GLN A 30 -2.62 18.13 -3.75
N VAL A 31 -3.54 18.50 -2.85
CA VAL A 31 -3.20 19.00 -1.51
C VAL A 31 -2.48 17.93 -0.66
N TYR A 32 -2.73 16.65 -0.95
CA TYR A 32 -2.11 15.52 -0.27
C TYR A 32 -0.82 15.09 -0.93
N LEU A 33 -0.72 15.19 -2.26
CA LEU A 33 0.49 14.84 -3.01
C LEU A 33 1.70 15.67 -2.56
N ASP A 34 1.50 16.90 -2.10
CA ASP A 34 2.55 17.72 -1.51
C ASP A 34 2.91 17.34 -0.06
N GLN A 35 2.37 16.24 0.47
CA GLN A 35 2.56 15.78 1.84
C GLN A 35 3.05 14.33 1.92
N ASP A 36 3.86 14.04 2.92
CA ASP A 36 4.39 12.71 3.20
C ASP A 36 3.42 11.95 4.11
N LEU A 37 2.41 11.32 3.50
CA LEU A 37 1.24 10.72 4.17
C LEU A 37 1.17 9.19 4.02
N TRP A 38 2.32 8.51 3.95
CA TRP A 38 2.38 7.05 3.84
C TRP A 38 2.21 6.37 5.19
N ILE A 39 1.30 5.41 5.25
CA ILE A 39 0.95 4.66 6.48
C ILE A 39 0.93 3.17 6.15
N ARG A 40 1.42 2.36 7.10
CA ARG A 40 1.37 0.90 6.98
C ARG A 40 -0.06 0.41 7.20
N ASN A 41 -0.56 -0.44 6.30
CA ASN A 41 -1.83 -1.13 6.49
C ASN A 41 -1.65 -2.31 7.45
N HIS A 42 -2.21 -2.21 8.67
CA HIS A 42 -2.13 -3.28 9.66
C HIS A 42 -3.07 -4.46 9.38
N ASN A 43 -4.05 -4.28 8.50
CA ASN A 43 -4.99 -5.33 8.09
C ASN A 43 -4.49 -6.10 6.85
N TRP A 44 -3.35 -5.68 6.28
CA TRP A 44 -2.77 -6.33 5.12
C TRP A 44 -2.41 -7.79 5.38
N SER A 45 -2.66 -8.64 4.38
CA SER A 45 -2.19 -10.01 4.33
C SER A 45 -1.66 -10.35 2.93
N PRO A 46 -0.69 -11.27 2.80
CA PRO A 46 -0.21 -11.73 1.50
C PRO A 46 -1.33 -12.27 0.59
N GLU A 47 -2.35 -12.90 1.17
CA GLU A 47 -3.48 -13.46 0.43
C GLU A 47 -4.33 -12.39 -0.24
N GLN A 48 -4.73 -11.37 0.52
CA GLN A 48 -5.56 -10.28 0.00
C GLN A 48 -4.84 -9.54 -1.11
N GLU A 49 -3.56 -9.25 -0.92
CA GLU A 49 -2.74 -8.60 -1.93
C GLU A 49 -2.62 -9.45 -3.20
N TRP A 50 -2.31 -10.74 -3.09
CA TRP A 50 -2.21 -11.63 -4.24
C TRP A 50 -3.54 -11.72 -5.01
N LYS A 51 -4.67 -11.94 -4.33
CA LYS A 51 -6.01 -11.99 -4.97
C LYS A 51 -6.32 -10.72 -5.76
N THR A 52 -5.90 -9.59 -5.20
CA THR A 52 -6.06 -8.27 -5.80
C THR A 52 -5.30 -8.17 -7.13
N PHE A 53 -4.08 -8.70 -7.22
CA PHE A 53 -3.31 -8.71 -8.47
C PHE A 53 -3.74 -9.79 -9.47
N GLN A 54 -4.53 -10.78 -9.06
CA GLN A 54 -5.06 -11.82 -9.95
C GLN A 54 -6.36 -11.46 -10.64
N LYS A 55 -7.29 -10.80 -9.93
CA LYS A 55 -8.60 -10.42 -10.48
C LYS A 55 -8.52 -9.38 -11.61
N ASN A 56 -7.34 -8.81 -11.82
CA ASN A 56 -7.03 -7.87 -12.89
C ASN A 56 -6.94 -8.60 -14.24
N LYS A 57 -8.10 -8.76 -14.88
CA LYS A 57 -8.22 -9.13 -16.30
C LYS A 57 -7.47 -8.08 -17.16
N PRO A 58 -6.95 -8.46 -18.34
CA PRO A 58 -6.40 -7.49 -19.29
C PRO A 58 -7.49 -6.46 -19.62
N GLY A 59 -7.32 -5.22 -19.15
CA GLY A 59 -8.30 -4.13 -19.23
C GLY A 59 -8.69 -3.49 -17.89
N HIS A 60 -8.49 -4.17 -16.75
CA HIS A 60 -8.72 -3.59 -15.42
C HIS A 60 -7.45 -3.72 -14.57
N HIS A 61 -6.70 -2.62 -14.50
CA HIS A 61 -5.29 -2.64 -14.13
C HIS A 61 -5.00 -2.51 -12.63
N LEU A 62 -6.00 -2.50 -11.75
CA LEU A 62 -5.84 -1.77 -10.50
C LEU A 62 -6.24 -2.54 -9.25
N ALA A 63 -5.30 -2.59 -8.32
CA ALA A 63 -5.43 -3.25 -7.03
C ALA A 63 -6.24 -2.42 -6.03
N PRO A 64 -7.36 -2.90 -5.44
CA PRO A 64 -8.05 -2.15 -4.40
C PRO A 64 -7.10 -1.92 -3.21
N ILE A 65 -7.16 -0.70 -2.67
CA ILE A 65 -6.12 -0.16 -1.80
C ILE A 65 -6.14 -0.84 -0.42
N ASP A 66 -7.31 -1.36 0.01
CA ASP A 66 -7.51 -2.19 1.21
C ASP A 66 -6.62 -3.45 1.25
N ALA A 67 -6.18 -3.90 0.08
CA ALA A 67 -5.22 -4.99 -0.09
C ALA A 67 -3.76 -4.54 -0.24
N GLN A 68 -3.47 -3.23 -0.27
CA GLN A 68 -2.11 -2.69 -0.37
C GLN A 68 -1.44 -2.63 1.00
N ARG A 69 -0.15 -2.99 1.04
CA ARG A 69 0.66 -2.99 2.27
C ARG A 69 0.94 -1.58 2.81
N TRP A 70 1.11 -0.64 1.90
CA TRP A 70 1.35 0.77 2.18
C TRP A 70 0.27 1.62 1.53
N VAL A 71 -0.20 2.60 2.28
CA VAL A 71 -1.40 3.36 1.99
C VAL A 71 -1.08 4.85 2.04
N PHE A 72 -1.68 5.62 1.13
CA PHE A 72 -1.55 7.06 1.08
C PHE A 72 -2.80 7.76 1.63
N GLY A 73 -2.63 8.69 2.57
CA GLY A 73 -3.71 9.56 3.09
C GLY A 73 -3.71 9.70 4.62
N SER A 74 -4.63 10.52 5.16
CA SER A 74 -4.75 10.70 6.61
C SER A 74 -5.60 9.60 7.23
N ALA A 75 -5.01 8.73 8.03
CA ALA A 75 -5.74 7.67 8.71
C ALA A 75 -6.51 8.23 9.92
N ASP A 76 -7.84 8.20 9.87
CA ASP A 76 -8.62 8.04 11.10
C ASP A 76 -8.67 6.53 11.38
N GLN A 77 -7.73 6.00 12.18
CA GLN A 77 -7.54 4.54 12.35
C GLN A 77 -8.80 3.78 12.81
N LYS A 78 -9.82 4.48 13.33
CA LYS A 78 -11.10 3.91 13.75
C LYS A 78 -11.99 3.47 12.57
N THR A 79 -11.89 4.08 11.40
CA THR A 79 -12.70 3.65 10.23
C THR A 79 -12.17 2.35 9.62
N LEU A 80 -10.87 2.08 9.65
CA LEU A 80 -10.29 0.81 9.19
C LEU A 80 -10.69 -0.41 10.05
N LEU A 81 -11.18 -0.20 11.28
CA LEU A 81 -11.62 -1.25 12.19
C LEU A 81 -13.11 -1.62 12.03
N SER A 82 -13.90 -0.78 11.36
CA SER A 82 -15.37 -0.93 11.31
C SER A 82 -15.85 -1.89 10.22
N ASP A 83 -15.07 -2.07 9.15
CA ASP A 83 -15.51 -2.82 7.96
C ASP A 83 -15.01 -4.28 7.90
N ALA A 84 -14.17 -4.71 8.86
CA ALA A 84 -13.82 -6.11 9.04
C ALA A 84 -14.85 -6.83 9.93
N THR A 85 -16.14 -6.70 9.63
CA THR A 85 -17.17 -7.52 10.31
C THR A 85 -17.22 -8.88 9.62
N PRO A 86 -16.96 -10.01 10.31
CA PRO A 86 -17.15 -11.33 9.71
C PRO A 86 -18.61 -11.51 9.29
N PRO A 87 -18.89 -12.21 8.18
CA PRO A 87 -20.26 -12.47 7.76
C PRO A 87 -20.99 -13.18 8.91
N LYS A 88 -22.03 -12.54 9.44
CA LYS A 88 -22.93 -13.17 10.39
C LYS A 88 -23.46 -14.46 9.74
N PRO A 89 -23.43 -15.61 10.43
CA PRO A 89 -24.00 -16.83 9.89
C PRO A 89 -25.48 -16.58 9.61
N ALA A 90 -25.93 -16.92 8.40
CA ALA A 90 -27.31 -16.84 8.01
C ALA A 90 -28.13 -17.75 8.94
N THR A 91 -28.89 -17.16 9.86
CA THR A 91 -29.85 -17.92 10.66
C THR A 91 -31.06 -18.22 9.80
N ASP A 92 -31.22 -19.50 9.49
CA ASP A 92 -32.33 -20.07 8.75
C ASP A 92 -33.69 -19.62 9.30
N SER A 93 -34.41 -18.88 8.48
CA SER A 93 -35.82 -18.53 8.71
C SER A 93 -36.70 -19.68 8.24
N ARG A 94 -36.85 -20.73 9.06
CA ARG A 94 -37.97 -21.68 8.92
C ARG A 94 -38.19 -22.54 10.16
N GLN A 95 -38.99 -22.06 11.10
CA GLN A 95 -40.05 -22.88 11.68
C GLN A 95 -41.19 -22.01 12.21
N LYS A 96 -42.35 -22.23 11.59
CA LYS A 96 -43.65 -21.65 11.89
C LYS A 96 -44.17 -22.18 13.22
N ALA A 97 -44.86 -21.26 13.92
CA ALA A 97 -46.12 -21.45 14.63
C ALA A 97 -46.14 -22.35 15.87
N LEU A 98 -46.59 -21.78 17.00
CA LEU A 98 -47.90 -22.10 17.59
C LEU A 98 -48.17 -21.19 18.81
N LYS A 99 -49.30 -20.46 18.74
CA LYS A 99 -50.26 -20.12 19.83
C LYS A 99 -49.74 -19.34 21.05
N ALA A 100 -50.40 -18.31 21.59
CA ALA A 100 -51.78 -17.85 21.48
C ALA A 100 -51.89 -16.38 21.95
N LYS A 101 -52.69 -15.58 21.22
CA LYS A 101 -53.53 -14.48 21.76
C LYS A 101 -54.80 -15.12 22.36
N PRO A 102 -55.76 -14.44 23.02
CA PRO A 102 -56.08 -13.00 23.01
C PRO A 102 -56.29 -12.47 24.47
N GLU A 103 -56.84 -11.33 24.84
CA GLU A 103 -57.86 -10.36 24.38
C GLU A 103 -57.71 -9.19 25.41
N SER A 104 -58.10 -7.94 25.25
CA SER A 104 -59.20 -7.28 24.52
C SER A 104 -58.95 -5.76 24.70
N GLU A 105 -58.98 -4.98 23.62
CA GLU A 105 -60.02 -3.94 23.32
C GLU A 105 -59.70 -2.61 24.01
N GLU A 106 -59.82 -1.42 23.43
CA GLU A 106 -60.44 -0.82 22.24
C GLU A 106 -59.89 0.65 22.28
N THR A 107 -59.82 1.52 21.28
CA THR A 107 -60.65 1.79 20.10
C THR A 107 -59.83 2.66 19.13
N MET A 108 -60.24 2.66 17.86
CA MET A 108 -59.59 3.23 16.67
C MET A 108 -59.85 4.77 16.45
N PRO A 109 -59.86 5.31 15.21
CA PRO A 109 -58.74 5.75 14.35
C PRO A 109 -58.91 7.20 13.82
N GLU A 110 -57.95 7.76 13.07
CA GLU A 110 -58.18 8.30 11.70
C GLU A 110 -56.94 9.00 11.09
N GLU A 111 -56.66 8.52 9.88
CA GLU A 111 -55.93 8.98 8.69
C GLU A 111 -55.35 10.44 8.58
N LEU A 112 -54.03 10.48 8.30
CA LEU A 112 -53.27 11.11 7.17
C LEU A 112 -54.03 11.97 6.11
N PRO A 113 -53.39 12.75 5.20
CA PRO A 113 -52.04 13.37 5.09
C PRO A 113 -52.10 14.85 4.55
N PRO A 114 -51.29 15.32 3.56
CA PRO A 114 -49.98 16.01 3.63
C PRO A 114 -49.98 17.46 3.05
N GLU A 115 -48.85 18.20 3.12
CA GLU A 115 -48.20 18.92 1.99
C GLU A 115 -47.18 20.02 2.38
N LYS A 116 -45.99 19.91 1.75
CA LYS A 116 -45.16 20.94 1.07
C LYS A 116 -44.48 22.11 1.81
N THR A 117 -43.15 22.10 1.61
CA THR A 117 -42.23 23.20 1.23
C THR A 117 -42.05 24.41 2.16
N ALA A 118 -40.82 24.55 2.67
CA ALA A 118 -40.18 25.86 2.82
C ALA A 118 -38.66 25.73 2.65
N ASN A 119 -38.16 26.22 1.52
CA ASN A 119 -36.78 26.66 1.36
C ASN A 119 -36.46 27.68 2.46
N SER A 120 -35.31 27.53 3.12
CA SER A 120 -34.67 28.65 3.81
C SER A 120 -33.18 28.59 3.52
N ASN A 121 -32.80 29.41 2.54
CA ASN A 121 -31.45 29.91 2.38
C ASN A 121 -31.05 30.62 3.67
N SER A 122 -30.07 30.08 4.38
CA SER A 122 -29.32 30.83 5.39
C SER A 122 -27.84 30.70 5.07
N SER A 123 -27.33 31.73 4.41
CA SER A 123 -25.92 32.02 4.21
C SER A 123 -25.34 32.54 5.53
N ASP A 124 -24.66 31.66 6.24
CA ASP A 124 -23.95 31.99 7.48
C ASP A 124 -22.43 31.82 7.25
N PRO A 125 -21.65 32.91 7.22
CA PRO A 125 -20.24 32.88 6.83
C PRO A 125 -19.35 32.59 8.04
N THR A 126 -19.56 31.46 8.72
CA THR A 126 -18.66 31.04 9.83
C THR A 126 -18.71 29.53 10.09
N LYS A 127 -18.99 28.71 9.07
CA LYS A 127 -18.56 27.32 9.13
C LYS A 127 -17.06 27.31 8.85
N GLN A 128 -16.26 27.21 9.92
CA GLN A 128 -14.92 26.66 9.82
C GLN A 128 -15.04 25.38 8.99
N GLN A 129 -14.58 25.44 7.74
CA GLN A 129 -14.47 24.27 6.89
C GLN A 129 -13.63 23.29 7.69
N LYS A 130 -14.24 22.19 8.12
CA LYS A 130 -13.49 21.01 8.55
C LYS A 130 -12.47 20.77 7.44
N PRO A 131 -11.17 20.65 7.74
CA PRO A 131 -10.22 20.29 6.71
C PRO A 131 -10.76 19.01 6.08
N GLU A 132 -11.07 19.07 4.78
CA GLU A 132 -11.33 17.86 4.03
C GLU A 132 -10.14 16.95 4.33
N SER A 133 -10.42 15.78 4.89
CA SER A 133 -9.44 14.77 5.19
C SER A 133 -9.72 13.65 4.23
N TRP A 134 -8.86 13.45 3.22
CA TRP A 134 -8.97 12.30 2.35
C TRP A 134 -8.72 11.06 3.20
N SER A 135 -9.81 10.38 3.51
CA SER A 135 -9.74 9.05 4.10
C SER A 135 -9.21 8.08 3.06
N PHE A 136 -8.69 6.96 3.53
CA PHE A 136 -8.27 5.83 2.70
C PHE A 136 -9.30 5.43 1.63
N ASN A 137 -10.57 5.34 2.05
CA ASN A 137 -11.68 4.99 1.19
C ASN A 137 -11.93 6.06 0.12
N ALA A 138 -11.65 7.35 0.41
CA ALA A 138 -11.82 8.43 -0.55
C ALA A 138 -10.80 8.37 -1.71
N LEU A 139 -9.56 7.91 -1.46
CA LEU A 139 -8.59 7.70 -2.53
C LEU A 139 -8.97 6.49 -3.38
N GLN A 140 -9.56 5.47 -2.76
CA GLN A 140 -10.13 4.33 -3.46
C GLN A 140 -11.30 4.79 -4.36
N ASP A 141 -12.29 5.47 -3.81
CA ASP A 141 -13.43 5.98 -4.57
C ASP A 141 -12.99 6.91 -5.72
N PHE A 142 -11.95 7.73 -5.48
CA PHE A 142 -11.41 8.64 -6.48
C PHE A 142 -10.84 7.93 -7.72
N PHE A 143 -10.15 6.81 -7.55
CA PHE A 143 -9.61 6.03 -8.67
C PHE A 143 -10.56 4.92 -9.14
N PHE A 144 -11.54 4.49 -8.33
CA PHE A 144 -12.21 3.20 -8.50
C PHE A 144 -13.73 3.16 -8.39
N ASP A 145 -14.43 4.26 -8.06
CA ASP A 145 -15.89 4.34 -7.82
C ASP A 145 -16.69 3.08 -8.22
N GLN A 146 -16.81 2.11 -7.30
CA GLN A 146 -17.48 0.84 -7.54
C GLN A 146 -18.97 0.87 -7.18
N ASN A 147 -19.47 1.98 -6.60
CA ASN A 147 -20.79 2.04 -5.98
C ASN A 147 -21.75 3.02 -6.65
N SER A 148 -21.37 3.72 -7.73
CA SER A 148 -22.32 4.53 -8.49
C SER A 148 -23.17 3.63 -9.41
N PRO A 149 -24.47 3.40 -9.14
CA PRO A 149 -25.32 2.56 -9.98
C PRO A 149 -25.72 3.28 -11.29
N ASN A 150 -25.23 4.50 -11.52
CA ASN A 150 -25.76 5.39 -12.55
C ASN A 150 -24.70 6.26 -13.24
N THR A 151 -23.43 5.89 -13.17
CA THR A 151 -22.41 6.55 -13.99
C THR A 151 -21.53 5.46 -14.58
N MET A 152 -21.70 5.23 -15.88
CA MET A 152 -20.60 4.74 -16.69
C MET A 152 -19.49 5.78 -16.58
N LEU A 153 -18.64 5.69 -15.56
CA LEU A 153 -17.28 6.19 -15.68
C LEU A 153 -16.70 5.39 -16.84
N THR A 154 -16.64 6.04 -17.99
CA THR A 154 -16.06 5.44 -19.19
C THR A 154 -14.61 5.08 -18.86
N GLU A 155 -14.12 3.92 -19.31
CA GLU A 155 -12.72 3.48 -19.13
C GLU A 155 -11.71 4.61 -19.39
N ASN A 156 -12.06 5.51 -20.31
CA ASN A 156 -11.35 6.75 -20.62
C ASN A 156 -11.01 7.61 -19.39
N GLN A 157 -11.97 7.91 -18.49
CA GLN A 157 -11.72 8.79 -17.34
C GLN A 157 -10.78 8.17 -16.28
N HIS A 158 -10.73 6.84 -16.20
CA HIS A 158 -9.77 6.15 -15.35
C HIS A 158 -8.36 6.15 -15.96
N SER A 159 -8.25 5.99 -17.29
CA SER A 159 -7.00 6.16 -18.03
C SER A 159 -6.45 7.56 -17.82
N ASP A 160 -7.27 8.60 -17.99
CA ASP A 160 -6.86 10.01 -17.88
C ASP A 160 -6.25 10.34 -16.50
N LYS A 161 -6.80 9.77 -15.42
CA LYS A 161 -6.26 9.93 -14.05
C LYS A 161 -4.92 9.23 -13.83
N LEU A 162 -4.73 8.04 -14.41
CA LEU A 162 -3.43 7.34 -14.34
C LEU A 162 -2.38 8.02 -15.22
N ASP A 163 -2.77 8.49 -16.40
CA ASP A 163 -1.91 9.25 -17.31
C ASP A 163 -1.46 10.57 -16.64
N SER A 164 -2.37 11.23 -15.92
CA SER A 164 -2.06 12.39 -15.09
C SER A 164 -1.10 12.08 -13.93
N LEU A 165 -1.24 10.91 -13.27
CA LEU A 165 -0.26 10.47 -12.26
C LEU A 165 1.11 10.21 -12.90
N GLN A 166 1.14 9.60 -14.08
CA GLN A 166 2.36 9.36 -14.83
C GLN A 166 3.03 10.68 -15.22
N GLU A 167 2.29 11.68 -15.73
CA GLU A 167 2.84 13.00 -16.02
C GLU A 167 3.43 13.66 -14.76
N LEU A 168 2.70 13.62 -13.65
CA LEU A 168 3.13 14.19 -12.39
C LEU A 168 4.38 13.48 -11.84
N SER A 169 4.52 12.18 -12.06
CA SER A 169 5.68 11.37 -11.63
C SER A 169 7.01 11.86 -12.21
N THR A 170 6.98 12.61 -13.32
CA THR A 170 8.17 13.21 -13.93
C THR A 170 8.75 14.38 -13.13
N TRP A 171 8.07 14.82 -12.07
CA TRP A 171 8.49 15.95 -11.26
C TRP A 171 9.42 15.48 -10.14
N ASP A 172 10.59 16.11 -10.02
CA ASP A 172 11.54 15.79 -8.95
C ASP A 172 11.23 16.58 -7.67
N ASN A 173 10.05 16.33 -7.10
CA ASN A 173 9.58 16.91 -5.84
C ASN A 173 8.63 15.92 -5.14
N LEU A 174 8.18 16.28 -3.92
CA LEU A 174 7.34 15.41 -3.10
C LEU A 174 6.05 14.95 -3.80
N SER A 175 5.39 15.85 -4.53
CA SER A 175 4.23 15.52 -5.36
C SER A 175 4.53 14.47 -6.43
N GLY A 176 5.60 14.67 -7.20
CA GLY A 176 5.99 13.71 -8.22
C GLY A 176 6.44 12.37 -7.62
N TRP A 177 7.13 12.38 -6.48
CA TRP A 177 7.53 11.16 -5.78
C TRP A 177 6.33 10.37 -5.24
N ASN A 178 5.34 11.05 -4.64
CA ASN A 178 4.10 10.42 -4.21
C ASN A 178 3.30 9.87 -5.40
N ALA A 179 3.23 10.63 -6.50
CA ALA A 179 2.60 10.17 -7.74
C ALA A 179 3.30 8.93 -8.31
N THR A 180 4.64 8.88 -8.25
CA THR A 180 5.45 7.73 -8.67
C THR A 180 5.08 6.48 -7.86
N ILE A 181 5.04 6.58 -6.52
CA ILE A 181 4.70 5.43 -5.66
C ILE A 181 3.24 4.99 -5.89
N LEU A 182 2.31 5.95 -6.02
CA LEU A 182 0.91 5.66 -6.30
C LEU A 182 0.76 4.95 -7.66
N TRP A 183 1.32 5.49 -8.74
CA TRP A 183 1.26 4.88 -10.06
C TRP A 183 1.80 3.45 -10.04
N ALA A 184 2.98 3.24 -9.45
CA ALA A 184 3.62 1.93 -9.36
C ALA A 184 2.87 0.93 -8.47
N THR A 185 2.06 1.40 -7.52
CA THR A 185 1.24 0.53 -6.67
C THR A 185 -0.12 0.21 -7.32
N LEU A 186 -0.72 1.22 -7.96
CA LEU A 186 -2.01 1.13 -8.62
C LEU A 186 -1.89 0.32 -9.92
N SER A 187 -0.95 0.66 -10.81
CA SER A 187 -0.73 0.01 -12.12
C SER A 187 0.72 -0.45 -12.32
N PRO A 188 1.20 -1.47 -11.57
CA PRO A 188 2.61 -1.87 -11.58
C PRO A 188 3.13 -2.33 -12.94
N ALA A 189 2.26 -2.94 -13.77
CA ALA A 189 2.63 -3.44 -15.10
C ALA A 189 3.02 -2.33 -16.08
N THR A 190 2.57 -1.08 -15.84
CA THR A 190 2.88 0.07 -16.69
C THR A 190 4.00 0.93 -16.13
N ALA A 191 4.39 0.73 -14.88
CA ALA A 191 5.27 1.62 -14.12
C ALA A 191 6.75 1.19 -14.13
N ILE A 192 7.20 0.43 -15.13
CA ILE A 192 8.61 0.01 -15.23
C ILE A 192 9.56 1.22 -15.35
N GLU A 193 9.13 2.27 -16.05
CA GLU A 193 9.89 3.50 -16.24
C GLU A 193 10.02 4.32 -14.94
N ALA A 194 9.19 4.04 -13.94
CA ALA A 194 9.25 4.69 -12.63
C ALA A 194 10.38 4.15 -11.73
N LEU A 195 10.99 3.00 -12.07
CA LEU A 195 12.01 2.34 -11.25
C LEU A 195 13.13 3.27 -10.80
N PRO A 196 13.78 4.09 -11.65
CA PRO A 196 14.86 4.96 -11.22
C PRO A 196 14.44 5.97 -10.13
N VAL A 197 13.21 6.49 -10.20
CA VAL A 197 12.68 7.43 -9.21
C VAL A 197 12.33 6.68 -7.91
N LEU A 198 11.71 5.50 -8.02
CA LEU A 198 11.41 4.66 -6.85
C LEU A 198 12.67 4.26 -6.09
N GLU A 199 13.73 3.87 -6.81
CA GLU A 199 15.02 3.54 -6.22
C GLU A 199 15.67 4.76 -5.53
N LYS A 200 15.61 5.93 -6.17
CA LYS A 200 16.05 7.18 -5.55
C LYS A 200 15.34 7.42 -4.21
N ILE A 201 14.02 7.25 -4.17
CA ILE A 201 13.22 7.43 -2.95
C ILE A 201 13.58 6.39 -1.89
N ALA A 202 13.71 5.12 -2.29
CA ALA A 202 13.97 4.00 -1.38
C ALA A 202 15.38 4.02 -0.77
N PHE A 203 16.38 4.45 -1.54
CA PHE A 203 17.79 4.26 -1.19
C PHE A 203 18.60 5.55 -1.00
N ASP A 204 18.31 6.59 -1.78
CA ASP A 204 19.24 7.70 -1.95
C ASP A 204 18.80 8.98 -1.22
N LEU A 205 17.49 9.16 -1.01
CA LEU A 205 16.99 10.35 -0.31
C LEU A 205 17.31 10.33 1.19
N PRO A 206 17.79 11.45 1.75
CA PRO A 206 18.09 11.56 3.17
C PRO A 206 16.82 11.40 4.00
N ARG A 207 16.95 10.70 5.13
CA ARG A 207 15.83 10.46 6.05
C ARG A 207 15.55 11.69 6.89
N LYS A 208 14.27 11.96 7.15
CA LYS A 208 13.88 12.89 8.22
C LYS A 208 14.42 12.33 9.54
N SER A 209 15.36 13.04 10.17
CA SER A 209 15.87 12.60 11.47
C SER A 209 14.75 12.66 12.51
N GLN A 210 14.50 11.55 13.20
CA GLN A 210 13.54 11.48 14.31
C GLN A 210 14.07 12.16 15.60
N THR A 211 15.34 12.58 15.65
CA THR A 211 15.89 13.23 16.84
C THR A 211 15.53 14.70 16.90
N ASN A 212 14.64 15.04 17.84
CA ASN A 212 14.44 16.34 18.48
C ASN A 212 14.79 17.57 17.64
N ALA A 213 13.74 18.28 17.21
CA ALA A 213 13.80 19.68 16.81
C ALA A 213 14.35 20.55 17.95
N LYS A 214 15.68 20.60 18.08
CA LYS A 214 16.40 21.68 18.74
C LYS A 214 17.63 22.00 17.90
N ASN A 215 17.47 23.10 17.17
CA ASN A 215 18.51 24.01 16.71
C ASN A 215 19.67 23.35 15.96
N ASP A 216 19.52 23.29 14.63
CA ASP A 216 20.54 23.89 13.78
C ASP A 216 19.90 24.34 12.46
N SER A 217 19.78 25.66 12.32
CA SER A 217 19.50 26.32 11.05
C SER A 217 20.78 26.28 10.21
N GLY A 218 21.07 25.11 9.64
CA GLY A 218 22.13 24.90 8.65
C GLY A 218 21.48 24.48 7.35
N THR A 219 21.61 25.32 6.33
CA THR A 219 21.15 25.13 4.96
C THR A 219 21.49 23.75 4.41
N SER A 220 20.48 22.89 4.33
CA SER A 220 20.44 21.73 3.45
C SER A 220 19.03 21.71 2.84
N ASP A 221 18.90 22.25 1.63
CA ASP A 221 17.69 22.17 0.79
C ASP A 221 17.39 20.73 0.31
N GLN A 222 18.01 19.71 0.91
CA GLN A 222 17.65 18.33 0.62
C GLN A 222 16.29 18.01 1.24
N THR A 223 15.29 17.86 0.36
CA THR A 223 13.99 17.32 0.74
C THR A 223 14.19 15.92 1.31
N SER A 224 13.98 15.77 2.61
CA SER A 224 14.08 14.50 3.30
C SER A 224 12.75 13.76 3.28
N VAL A 225 12.79 12.43 3.25
CA VAL A 225 11.59 11.57 3.22
C VAL A 225 11.42 10.81 4.54
N SER A 226 10.18 10.49 4.89
CA SER A 226 9.88 9.61 6.02
C SER A 226 10.31 8.17 5.73
N GLU A 227 10.53 7.39 6.79
CA GLU A 227 10.75 5.94 6.64
C GLU A 227 9.55 5.25 5.97
N SER A 228 8.32 5.68 6.27
CA SER A 228 7.12 5.14 5.64
C SER A 228 7.12 5.31 4.13
N MET A 229 7.53 6.47 3.63
CA MET A 229 7.64 6.72 2.19
C MET A 229 8.72 5.84 1.55
N GLN A 230 9.86 5.64 2.23
CA GLN A 230 10.90 4.71 1.75
C GLN A 230 10.39 3.28 1.65
N TYR A 231 9.65 2.82 2.66
CA TYR A 231 9.08 1.47 2.68
C TYR A 231 7.95 1.30 1.64
N ALA A 232 7.14 2.34 1.43
CA ALA A 232 6.15 2.38 0.35
C ALA A 232 6.81 2.30 -1.02
N ALA A 233 7.92 3.02 -1.23
CA ALA A 233 8.72 2.94 -2.46
C ALA A 233 9.33 1.54 -2.64
N LEU A 234 9.86 0.89 -1.60
CA LEU A 234 10.34 -0.50 -1.68
C LEU A 234 9.23 -1.48 -2.07
N ASN A 235 8.03 -1.31 -1.49
CA ASN A 235 6.88 -2.11 -1.90
C ASN A 235 6.53 -1.88 -3.37
N ALA A 236 6.47 -0.62 -3.82
CA ALA A 236 6.21 -0.27 -5.21
C ALA A 236 7.24 -0.88 -6.18
N ILE A 237 8.54 -0.83 -5.85
CA ILE A 237 9.59 -1.53 -6.62
C ILE A 237 9.25 -3.01 -6.75
N SER A 238 8.92 -3.67 -5.64
CA SER A 238 8.61 -5.11 -5.68
C SER A 238 7.39 -5.46 -6.52
N LEU A 239 6.39 -4.58 -6.57
CA LEU A 239 5.19 -4.76 -7.38
C LEU A 239 5.49 -4.60 -8.88
N VAL A 240 6.28 -3.60 -9.23
CA VAL A 240 6.73 -3.37 -10.61
C VAL A 240 7.59 -4.54 -11.10
N LEU A 241 8.58 -4.97 -10.31
CA LEU A 241 9.46 -6.09 -10.66
C LEU A 241 8.70 -7.41 -10.81
N ALA A 242 7.64 -7.62 -10.03
CA ALA A 242 6.78 -8.80 -10.13
C ALA A 242 5.98 -8.87 -11.45
N ARG A 243 5.94 -7.77 -12.22
CA ARG A 243 5.29 -7.68 -13.54
C ARG A 243 6.28 -7.50 -14.69
N ALA A 244 7.55 -7.27 -14.40
CA ALA A 244 8.57 -7.06 -15.41
C ALA A 244 8.89 -8.39 -16.13
N ASP A 245 9.15 -8.31 -17.44
CA ASP A 245 9.60 -9.47 -18.24
C ASP A 245 10.96 -10.02 -17.75
N ALA A 246 11.80 -9.11 -17.25
CA ALA A 246 13.08 -9.44 -16.65
C ALA A 246 13.39 -8.47 -15.50
N ILE A 247 13.96 -9.00 -14.43
CA ILE A 247 14.38 -8.20 -13.28
C ILE A 247 15.71 -7.52 -13.61
N PRO A 248 15.81 -6.18 -13.56
CA PRO A 248 17.08 -5.50 -13.75
C PRO A 248 18.11 -5.93 -12.70
N LEU A 249 19.28 -6.37 -13.16
CA LEU A 249 20.33 -6.90 -12.30
C LEU A 249 20.82 -5.86 -11.27
N GLU A 250 20.86 -4.60 -11.65
CA GLU A 250 21.27 -3.50 -10.76
C GLU A 250 20.29 -3.34 -9.59
N THR A 251 18.98 -3.25 -9.87
CA THR A 251 17.93 -3.17 -8.86
C THR A 251 17.97 -4.35 -7.90
N HIS A 252 18.10 -5.57 -8.44
CA HIS A 252 18.26 -6.79 -7.65
C HIS A 252 19.46 -6.72 -6.70
N ASN A 253 20.61 -6.29 -7.22
CA ASN A 253 21.84 -6.18 -6.43
C ASN A 253 21.72 -5.11 -5.35
N ARG A 254 21.11 -3.96 -5.64
CA ARG A 254 20.87 -2.91 -4.63
C ARG A 254 20.01 -3.42 -3.47
N LEU A 255 18.92 -4.12 -3.76
CA LEU A 255 18.02 -4.68 -2.73
C LEU A 255 18.72 -5.73 -1.86
N THR A 256 19.45 -6.64 -2.48
CA THR A 256 20.16 -7.72 -1.75
C THR A 256 21.35 -7.20 -0.95
N GLN A 257 22.14 -6.25 -1.49
CA GLN A 257 23.22 -5.59 -0.78
C GLN A 257 22.71 -4.77 0.41
N LEU A 258 21.59 -4.06 0.25
CA LEU A 258 20.97 -3.32 1.35
C LEU A 258 20.61 -4.26 2.50
N LEU A 259 20.00 -5.41 2.19
CA LEU A 259 19.59 -6.39 3.20
C LEU A 259 20.77 -6.97 4.00
N GLN A 260 21.95 -7.05 3.39
CA GLN A 260 23.17 -7.57 4.02
C GLN A 260 23.80 -6.60 5.03
N ARG A 261 23.40 -5.32 5.09
CA ARG A 261 24.00 -4.42 6.07
C ARG A 261 23.56 -4.78 7.50
N PRO A 262 24.50 -4.80 8.46
CA PRO A 262 24.21 -5.19 9.84
C PRO A 262 23.36 -4.16 10.59
N ASP A 263 23.44 -2.88 10.18
CA ASP A 263 22.82 -1.72 10.84
C ASP A 263 21.38 -1.44 10.39
N LEU A 264 20.77 -2.34 9.62
CA LEU A 264 19.37 -2.18 9.18
C LEU A 264 18.39 -2.18 10.35
N SER A 265 17.44 -1.25 10.31
CA SER A 265 16.28 -1.30 11.19
C SER A 265 15.48 -2.59 10.94
N LEU A 266 14.88 -3.13 12.00
CA LEU A 266 14.07 -4.35 11.90
C LEU A 266 12.90 -4.19 10.92
N LEU A 267 12.31 -3.00 10.85
CA LEU A 267 11.19 -2.71 9.95
C LEU A 267 11.65 -2.70 8.49
N LEU A 268 12.77 -2.03 8.17
CA LEU A 268 13.34 -2.05 6.83
C LEU A 268 13.73 -3.48 6.40
N ARG A 269 14.36 -4.25 7.30
CA ARG A 269 14.68 -5.67 7.04
C ARG A 269 13.41 -6.49 6.74
N SER A 270 12.36 -6.27 7.52
CA SER A 270 11.06 -6.93 7.32
C SER A 270 10.45 -6.58 5.95
N GLU A 271 10.48 -5.31 5.55
CA GLU A 271 9.97 -4.87 4.26
C GLU A 271 10.80 -5.40 3.09
N LEU A 272 12.12 -5.55 3.25
CA LEU A 272 12.99 -6.14 2.24
C LEU A 272 12.72 -7.64 2.04
N TYR A 273 12.45 -8.40 3.11
CA TYR A 273 12.04 -9.81 2.97
C TYR A 273 10.77 -9.93 2.11
N LEU A 274 9.75 -9.12 2.41
CA LEU A 274 8.49 -9.13 1.66
C LEU A 274 8.65 -8.62 0.22
N SER A 275 9.56 -7.67 0.01
CA SER A 275 9.79 -7.09 -1.31
C SER A 275 10.53 -8.08 -2.22
N LEU A 276 11.60 -8.71 -1.73
CA LEU A 276 12.37 -9.70 -2.49
C LEU A 276 11.57 -10.97 -2.79
N SER A 277 10.70 -11.41 -1.87
CA SER A 277 10.00 -12.69 -2.03
C SER A 277 8.99 -12.75 -3.18
N ARG A 278 8.66 -11.61 -3.81
CA ARG A 278 7.83 -11.57 -5.02
C ARG A 278 8.55 -12.03 -6.29
N PHE A 279 9.87 -12.06 -6.28
CA PHE A 279 10.67 -12.37 -7.47
C PHE A 279 11.93 -13.18 -7.18
N MET A 280 12.16 -13.55 -5.91
CA MET A 280 13.23 -14.42 -5.45
C MET A 280 12.67 -15.48 -4.50
N SER A 281 13.21 -16.71 -4.60
CA SER A 281 12.93 -17.79 -3.65
C SER A 281 13.32 -17.38 -2.21
N PRO A 282 12.48 -17.66 -1.21
CA PRO A 282 12.78 -17.39 0.20
C PRO A 282 14.10 -17.98 0.71
N ALA A 283 14.53 -19.14 0.21
CA ALA A 283 15.84 -19.72 0.53
C ALA A 283 17.02 -18.85 0.06
N GLY A 284 16.83 -18.14 -1.06
CA GLY A 284 17.85 -17.24 -1.62
C GLY A 284 17.90 -15.86 -0.96
N ILE A 285 16.93 -15.49 -0.11
CA ILE A 285 16.88 -14.18 0.53
C ILE A 285 17.87 -14.14 1.70
N PRO A 286 18.89 -13.26 1.67
CA PRO A 286 19.89 -13.17 2.73
C PRO A 286 19.26 -12.98 4.12
N SER A 287 19.79 -13.67 5.13
CA SER A 287 19.36 -13.57 6.54
C SER A 287 17.92 -14.03 6.88
N LEU A 288 17.11 -14.42 5.88
CA LEU A 288 15.72 -14.81 6.10
C LEU A 288 15.62 -16.11 6.91
N GLU A 289 16.43 -17.12 6.57
CA GLU A 289 16.50 -18.38 7.32
C GLU A 289 16.87 -18.14 8.79
N GLN A 290 17.88 -17.32 9.04
CA GLN A 290 18.32 -16.94 10.39
C GLN A 290 17.20 -16.25 11.18
N SER A 291 16.28 -15.58 10.49
CA SER A 291 15.12 -14.94 11.12
C SER A 291 14.02 -15.93 11.50
N LEU A 292 14.06 -17.17 11.03
CA LEU A 292 13.14 -18.25 11.39
C LEU A 292 13.73 -19.21 12.43
N GLU A 293 14.99 -19.04 12.82
CA GLU A 293 15.66 -19.92 13.79
C GLU A 293 14.95 -19.90 15.15
N LEU A 294 14.63 -21.11 15.64
CA LEU A 294 14.16 -21.33 16.99
C LEU A 294 15.36 -21.72 17.86
N SER A 295 15.76 -20.84 18.77
CA SER A 295 16.79 -21.15 19.77
C SER A 295 16.15 -21.55 21.10
N ASP A 296 16.65 -22.63 21.71
CA ASP A 296 16.31 -23.01 23.09
C ASP A 296 17.00 -22.12 24.14
N SER A 297 18.06 -21.40 23.75
CA SER A 297 18.88 -20.55 24.62
C SER A 297 18.26 -19.18 24.95
N GLY A 298 17.02 -18.93 24.54
CA GLY A 298 16.30 -17.68 24.80
C GLY A 298 16.69 -16.49 23.90
N MET A 299 17.64 -16.64 22.97
CA MET A 299 18.02 -15.62 21.99
C MET A 299 17.32 -15.85 20.64
N GLN A 300 15.99 -15.79 20.63
CA GLN A 300 15.23 -15.86 19.38
C GLN A 300 15.24 -14.51 18.65
N PRO A 301 15.18 -14.50 17.31
CA PRO A 301 15.00 -13.26 16.57
C PRO A 301 13.71 -12.53 16.99
N PRO A 302 13.66 -11.19 16.89
CA PRO A 302 12.49 -10.42 17.30
C PRO A 302 11.21 -10.90 16.62
N LYS A 303 10.11 -11.02 17.38
CA LYS A 303 8.81 -11.53 16.92
C LYS A 303 8.34 -10.91 15.60
N SER A 304 8.48 -9.60 15.43
CA SER A 304 8.10 -8.89 14.20
C SER A 304 8.89 -9.36 12.98
N LEU A 305 10.19 -9.60 13.15
CA LEU A 305 11.07 -10.06 12.08
C LEU A 305 10.76 -11.50 11.68
N ARG A 306 10.52 -12.39 12.67
CA ARG A 306 10.12 -13.78 12.41
C ARG A 306 8.80 -13.84 11.62
N ARG A 307 7.82 -13.04 12.04
CA ARG A 307 6.54 -12.90 11.31
C ARG A 307 6.72 -12.42 9.89
N ALA A 308 7.58 -11.42 9.66
CA ALA A 308 7.86 -10.91 8.32
C ALA A 308 8.53 -11.97 7.43
N ALA A 309 9.50 -12.73 7.96
CA ALA A 309 10.14 -13.83 7.24
C ALA A 309 9.13 -14.91 6.83
N MET A 310 8.21 -15.28 7.74
CA MET A 310 7.15 -16.24 7.43
C MET A 310 6.14 -15.69 6.42
N GLN A 311 5.76 -14.41 6.54
CA GLN A 311 4.90 -13.74 5.56
C GLN A 311 5.56 -13.67 4.17
N ALA A 312 6.88 -13.47 4.10
CA ALA A 312 7.62 -13.49 2.84
C ALA A 312 7.54 -14.87 2.16
N CYS A 313 7.65 -15.96 2.94
CA CYS A 313 7.46 -17.32 2.43
C CYS A 313 6.04 -17.54 1.90
N ILE A 314 5.01 -17.09 2.63
CA ILE A 314 3.62 -17.19 2.17
C ILE A 314 3.40 -16.39 0.88
N LEU A 315 3.91 -15.17 0.83
CA LEU A 315 3.80 -14.30 -0.35
C LEU A 315 4.42 -14.94 -1.60
N HIS A 316 5.58 -15.58 -1.45
CA HIS A 316 6.20 -16.34 -2.53
C HIS A 316 5.34 -17.54 -2.97
N GLY A 317 4.81 -18.30 -2.00
CA GLY A 317 3.91 -19.42 -2.27
C GLY A 317 2.69 -19.02 -3.09
N PHE A 318 2.08 -17.87 -2.79
CA PHE A 318 0.99 -17.36 -3.59
C PHE A 318 1.39 -17.03 -5.03
N TRP A 319 2.52 -16.34 -5.20
CA TRP A 319 2.95 -15.87 -6.50
C TRP A 319 3.37 -17.00 -7.44
N PHE A 320 3.91 -18.10 -6.92
CA PHE A 320 4.50 -19.17 -7.74
C PHE A 320 3.82 -20.54 -7.64
N HIS A 321 3.06 -20.81 -6.57
CA HIS A 321 2.50 -22.16 -6.29
C HIS A 321 0.98 -22.22 -6.21
N SER A 322 0.29 -21.08 -6.29
CA SER A 322 -1.16 -21.09 -6.36
C SER A 322 -1.66 -21.76 -7.66
N GLU A 323 -2.75 -22.53 -7.55
CA GLU A 323 -3.26 -23.36 -8.66
C GLU A 323 -3.64 -22.53 -9.89
N GLU A 324 -4.07 -21.29 -9.67
CA GLU A 324 -4.54 -20.39 -10.72
C GLU A 324 -3.40 -19.84 -11.60
N ASN A 325 -2.15 -19.90 -11.15
CA ASN A 325 -0.98 -19.53 -11.96
C ASN A 325 -0.46 -20.69 -12.85
N ARG A 326 -1.18 -21.83 -12.91
CA ARG A 326 -0.87 -22.97 -13.80
C ARG A 326 -2.03 -23.30 -14.74
N PRO A 327 -2.30 -22.47 -15.76
CA PRO A 327 -3.36 -22.75 -16.72
C PRO A 327 -3.12 -24.04 -17.53
N ASP A 328 -1.86 -24.45 -17.69
CA ASP A 328 -1.47 -25.54 -18.60
C ASP A 328 -1.46 -26.93 -17.95
N ALA A 329 -1.70 -27.05 -16.64
CA ALA A 329 -1.61 -28.33 -15.93
C ALA A 329 -2.53 -28.44 -14.70
N PRO A 330 -3.87 -28.32 -14.87
CA PRO A 330 -4.81 -28.60 -13.79
C PRO A 330 -4.66 -30.07 -13.36
N GLY A 331 -4.19 -30.30 -12.13
CA GLY A 331 -4.08 -31.63 -11.53
C GLY A 331 -2.68 -32.26 -11.50
N LEU A 332 -1.61 -31.55 -11.90
CA LEU A 332 -0.25 -32.00 -11.62
C LEU A 332 0.07 -31.77 -10.14
N ALA A 333 0.26 -32.87 -9.39
CA ALA A 333 0.61 -32.84 -7.97
C ALA A 333 1.73 -31.83 -7.72
N ARG A 334 1.51 -30.92 -6.76
CA ARG A 334 2.53 -29.94 -6.36
C ARG A 334 3.77 -30.72 -5.93
N THR A 335 4.84 -30.60 -6.70
CA THR A 335 6.11 -31.21 -6.33
C THR A 335 6.82 -30.23 -5.43
N PHE A 336 6.84 -30.51 -4.13
CA PHE A 336 7.57 -29.71 -3.16
C PHE A 336 9.05 -29.62 -3.54
N ARG A 337 9.57 -28.39 -3.65
CA ARG A 337 10.97 -28.09 -3.95
C ARG A 337 11.67 -27.60 -2.69
N PRO A 338 12.52 -28.41 -2.04
CA PRO A 338 13.10 -28.05 -0.75
C PRO A 338 14.09 -26.88 -0.85
N ASP A 339 14.74 -26.69 -1.99
CA ASP A 339 15.70 -25.63 -2.29
C ASP A 339 15.06 -24.24 -2.45
N GLU A 340 13.73 -24.17 -2.53
CA GLU A 340 12.98 -22.92 -2.66
C GLU A 340 12.68 -22.26 -1.30
N TRP A 341 12.73 -23.04 -0.21
CA TRP A 341 12.31 -22.61 1.12
C TRP A 341 13.48 -22.60 2.10
N PRO A 342 13.42 -21.78 3.17
CA PRO A 342 14.44 -21.82 4.22
C PRO A 342 14.52 -23.23 4.80
N ALA A 343 15.73 -23.76 5.02
CA ALA A 343 15.92 -25.15 5.45
C ALA A 343 15.25 -25.42 6.81
N ASN A 344 15.13 -24.38 7.64
CA ASN A 344 14.51 -24.45 8.96
C ASN A 344 13.00 -24.15 8.97
N ILE A 345 12.33 -23.92 7.82
CA ILE A 345 10.92 -23.52 7.77
C ILE A 345 9.99 -24.51 8.49
N MET A 346 10.33 -25.80 8.45
CA MET A 346 9.58 -26.86 9.12
C MET A 346 9.58 -26.71 10.65
N GLN A 347 10.56 -26.03 11.23
CA GLN A 347 10.64 -25.80 12.68
C GLN A 347 9.58 -24.81 13.16
N VAL A 348 9.11 -23.90 12.29
CA VAL A 348 8.11 -22.86 12.62
C VAL A 348 6.81 -23.45 13.19
N ARG A 349 6.48 -24.71 12.89
CA ARG A 349 5.34 -25.41 13.53
C ARG A 349 5.42 -25.46 15.06
N TRP A 350 6.62 -25.35 15.62
CA TRP A 350 6.91 -25.34 17.06
C TRP A 350 7.17 -23.94 17.62
N ASP A 351 6.97 -22.89 16.83
CA ASP A 351 7.16 -21.50 17.26
C ASP A 351 6.30 -21.19 18.50
N SER A 352 6.81 -20.40 19.44
CA SER A 352 6.06 -19.96 20.62
C SER A 352 4.88 -19.05 20.27
N ASP A 353 4.96 -18.30 19.17
CA ASP A 353 3.92 -17.42 18.67
C ASP A 353 2.84 -18.17 17.89
N ALA A 354 1.60 -18.13 18.39
CA ALA A 354 0.46 -18.78 17.74
C ALA A 354 0.24 -18.30 16.30
N TYR A 355 0.55 -17.04 16.00
CA TYR A 355 0.41 -16.50 14.64
C TYR A 355 1.43 -17.12 13.68
N MET A 356 2.64 -17.42 14.14
CA MET A 356 3.66 -18.12 13.34
C MET A 356 3.21 -19.54 13.01
N ARG A 357 2.65 -20.27 13.99
CA ARG A 357 2.09 -21.61 13.77
C ARG A 357 0.91 -21.61 12.81
N TRP A 358 0.03 -20.60 12.90
CA TRP A 358 -1.05 -20.39 11.94
C TRP A 358 -0.52 -20.16 10.52
N ASN A 359 0.44 -19.23 10.38
CA ASN A 359 1.09 -18.92 9.10
C ASN A 359 1.83 -20.14 8.52
N PHE A 360 2.45 -20.98 9.36
CA PHE A 360 3.04 -22.24 8.92
C PHE A 360 2.00 -23.16 8.29
N GLY A 361 0.84 -23.34 8.92
CA GLY A 361 -0.26 -24.13 8.34
C GLY A 361 -0.73 -23.57 6.99
N TYR A 362 -0.81 -22.24 6.89
CA TYR A 362 -1.15 -21.55 5.65
C TYR A 362 -0.12 -21.82 4.53
N TRP A 363 1.17 -21.66 4.82
CA TRP A 363 2.26 -21.96 3.90
C TRP A 363 2.28 -23.44 3.48
N ALA A 364 2.10 -24.37 4.42
CA ALA A 364 2.06 -25.79 4.12
C ALA A 364 0.91 -26.14 3.17
N ALA A 365 -0.24 -25.48 3.29
CA ALA A 365 -1.38 -25.66 2.37
C ALA A 365 -1.13 -25.09 0.96
N LEU A 366 -0.26 -24.09 0.82
CA LEU A 366 0.13 -23.54 -0.48
C LEU A 366 1.19 -24.39 -1.21
N THR A 367 2.04 -25.10 -0.46
CA THR A 367 3.25 -25.74 -0.98
C THR A 367 3.22 -27.27 -0.98
N GLY A 368 2.30 -27.86 -0.21
CA GLY A 368 2.10 -29.31 -0.07
C GLY A 368 1.14 -29.93 -1.08
#